data_AF-A0A3M0ZQX0-F1
#
_entry.id   AF-A0A3M0ZQX0-F1
#
_cell.length_a   1.000
_cell.length_b   1.000
_cell.length_c   1.000
_cell.angle_alpha   90.00
_cell.angle_beta   90.00
_cell.angle_gamma   90.00
#
_symmetry.space_group_name_H-M   'P 1'
#
loop_
_entity.id
_entity.type
_entity.pdbx_description
1 polymer ?
#
loop_
_entity_poly.entity_id
_entity_poly.type
_entity_poly.pdbx_seq_one_letter_code
_entity_poly.pdbx_strand_id
1 'polypeptide(L)'
;MPLDPNDLRACLQPTWFLDSDSPEVRAYAERACAGAIDPRERAVRLFYAVRDGLRYNPYSISGEREAYRASHVAQQREGFCVPKAILLAAAARAAGIPARLRFADVRNHLASPQLLETMGTNVFV
;
A
#
# COMPACT_ATOMS: atom_id res chain seq x y z
N MET A 1 21.19 11.39 -4.31
CA MET A 1 21.93 10.80 -3.16
C MET A 1 21.31 9.45 -2.89
N PRO A 2 22.04 8.32 -2.99
CA PRO A 2 21.46 7.03 -2.63
C PRO A 2 21.12 7.07 -1.14
N LEU A 3 19.88 6.70 -0.81
CA LEU A 3 19.42 6.61 0.57
C LEU A 3 20.25 5.54 1.29
N ASP A 4 20.82 5.86 2.44
CA ASP A 4 21.39 4.85 3.34
C ASP A 4 20.28 3.83 3.65
N PRO A 5 20.47 2.53 3.35
CA PRO A 5 19.45 1.50 3.60
C PRO A 5 19.03 1.40 5.08
N ASN A 6 19.87 1.89 5.99
CA ASN A 6 19.63 1.91 7.43
C ASN A 6 19.04 3.23 7.96
N ASP A 7 18.91 4.28 7.13
CA ASP A 7 18.29 5.53 7.58
C ASP A 7 16.75 5.42 7.55
N LEU A 8 16.20 4.92 8.65
CA LEU A 8 14.77 4.78 8.86
C LEU A 8 14.02 6.12 8.85
N ARG A 9 14.71 7.26 9.05
CA ARG A 9 14.07 8.59 9.04
C ARG A 9 13.57 8.97 7.65
N ALA A 10 14.32 8.61 6.61
CA ALA A 10 13.86 8.79 5.23
C ALA A 10 12.59 7.98 4.94
N CYS A 11 12.41 6.84 5.63
CA CYS A 11 11.22 6.01 5.53
C CYS A 11 10.01 6.54 6.31
N LEU A 12 10.11 7.72 6.93
CA LEU A 12 8.98 8.45 7.53
C LEU A 12 8.52 9.63 6.66
N GLN A 13 9.39 10.12 5.76
CA GLN A 13 9.09 11.29 4.94
C GLN A 13 8.10 10.95 3.82
N PRO A 14 7.21 11.88 3.45
CA PRO A 14 6.33 11.68 2.30
C PRO A 14 7.13 11.63 1.00
N THR A 15 6.60 10.91 0.03
CA THR A 15 7.06 10.95 -1.37
C THR A 15 5.87 11.17 -2.29
N TRP A 16 6.09 11.29 -3.59
CA TRP A 16 5.00 11.47 -4.54
C TRP A 16 3.95 10.35 -4.47
N PHE A 17 4.38 9.08 -4.41
CA PHE A 17 3.45 7.93 -4.33
C PHE A 17 2.99 7.63 -2.90
N LEU A 18 3.84 7.93 -1.91
CA LEU A 18 3.58 7.72 -0.50
C LEU A 18 3.38 9.08 0.18
N ASP A 19 2.40 9.85 -0.28
CA ASP A 19 2.09 11.19 0.23
C ASP A 19 1.40 11.11 1.61
N SER A 20 2.15 10.60 2.59
CA SER A 20 1.69 10.32 3.95
C SER A 20 1.29 11.56 4.76
N ASP A 21 1.60 12.74 4.26
CA ASP A 21 1.19 14.04 4.79
C ASP A 21 -0.16 14.53 4.24
N SER A 22 -0.74 13.83 3.25
CA SER A 22 -2.06 14.20 2.71
C SER A 22 -3.16 14.06 3.78
N PRO A 23 -4.20 14.91 3.73
CA PRO A 23 -5.36 14.79 4.63
C PRO A 23 -6.04 13.42 4.55
N GLU A 24 -6.15 12.84 3.36
CA GLU A 24 -6.81 11.56 3.12
C GLU A 24 -6.06 10.39 3.78
N VAL A 25 -4.72 10.37 3.63
CA VAL A 25 -3.89 9.32 4.23
C VAL A 25 -3.85 9.45 5.74
N ARG A 26 -3.71 10.68 6.27
CA ARG A 26 -3.76 10.94 7.72
C ARG A 26 -5.09 10.50 8.33
N ALA A 27 -6.20 10.92 7.73
CA ALA A 27 -7.52 10.55 8.19
C ALA A 27 -7.75 9.02 8.11
N TYR A 28 -7.23 8.36 7.08
CA TYR A 28 -7.25 6.89 6.99
C TYR A 28 -6.47 6.24 8.14
N ALA A 29 -5.23 6.69 8.38
CA ALA A 29 -4.37 6.15 9.42
C ALA A 29 -4.94 6.38 10.82
N GLU A 30 -5.46 7.58 11.10
CA GLU A 30 -6.11 7.93 12.37
C GLU A 30 -7.31 7.03 12.66
N ARG A 31 -8.21 6.84 11.68
CA ARG A 31 -9.37 5.95 11.83
C ARG A 31 -8.94 4.51 12.08
N ALA A 32 -7.98 4.00 11.31
CA ALA A 32 -7.50 2.62 11.46
C ALA A 32 -6.79 2.40 12.81
N CYS A 33 -6.06 3.41 13.31
CA CYS A 33 -5.29 3.33 14.54
C CYS A 33 -6.08 3.78 15.79
N ALA A 34 -7.36 4.11 15.67
CA ALA A 34 -8.14 4.70 16.76
C ALA A 34 -8.17 3.82 18.02
N GLY A 35 -7.58 4.30 19.11
CA GLY A 35 -7.48 3.55 20.38
C GLY A 35 -6.34 2.55 20.45
N ALA A 36 -5.41 2.54 19.48
CA ALA A 36 -4.19 1.74 19.56
C ALA A 36 -3.16 2.40 20.47
N ILE A 37 -2.58 1.61 21.39
CA ILE A 37 -1.68 2.10 22.44
C ILE A 37 -0.21 2.01 22.05
N ASP A 38 0.17 1.06 21.21
CA ASP A 38 1.58 0.85 20.82
C ASP A 38 1.77 0.77 19.29
N PRO A 39 3.01 0.94 18.78
CA PRO A 39 3.29 0.90 17.34
C PRO A 39 3.00 -0.43 16.66
N ARG A 40 3.11 -1.56 17.37
CA ARG A 40 2.80 -2.89 16.82
C ARG A 40 1.30 -3.02 16.60
N GLU A 41 0.49 -2.59 17.56
CA GLU A 41 -0.95 -2.57 17.44
C GLU A 41 -1.42 -1.69 16.27
N ARG A 42 -0.83 -0.49 16.12
CA ARG A 42 -1.07 0.38 14.96
C ARG A 42 -0.77 -0.32 13.65
N ALA A 43 0.40 -0.97 13.54
CA ALA A 43 0.80 -1.70 12.34
C ALA A 43 -0.19 -2.83 11.99
N VAL A 44 -0.61 -3.61 12.98
CA VAL A 44 -1.58 -4.71 12.81
C VAL A 44 -2.93 -4.19 12.35
N ARG A 45 -3.44 -3.12 12.97
CA ARG A 45 -4.72 -2.52 12.60
C ARG A 45 -4.69 -1.90 11.21
N LEU A 46 -3.60 -1.21 10.85
CA LEU A 46 -3.39 -0.69 9.48
C LEU A 46 -3.39 -1.81 8.45
N PHE A 47 -2.71 -2.93 8.74
CA PHE A 47 -2.72 -4.10 7.87
C PHE A 47 -4.14 -4.62 7.64
N TYR A 48 -4.92 -4.83 8.71
CA TYR A 48 -6.30 -5.30 8.58
C TYR A 48 -7.20 -4.29 7.87
N ALA A 49 -7.07 -2.99 8.15
CA ALA A 49 -7.82 -1.94 7.48
C ALA A 49 -7.58 -1.94 5.97
N VAL A 50 -6.34 -2.10 5.51
CA VAL A 50 -6.02 -2.14 4.07
C VAL A 50 -6.41 -3.47 3.45
N ARG A 51 -6.20 -4.58 4.17
CA ARG A 51 -6.55 -5.93 3.71
C ARG A 51 -8.05 -6.03 3.44
N ASP A 52 -8.85 -5.60 4.42
CA ASP A 52 -10.30 -5.83 4.45
C ASP A 52 -11.09 -4.64 3.88
N GLY A 53 -10.57 -3.41 3.96
CA GLY A 53 -11.24 -2.21 3.45
C GLY A 53 -11.08 -1.94 1.96
N LEU A 54 -10.02 -2.48 1.33
CA LEU A 54 -9.80 -2.35 -0.12
C LEU A 54 -10.03 -3.72 -0.79
N ARG A 55 -11.09 -3.90 -1.56
CA ARG A 55 -11.38 -5.18 -2.22
C ARG A 55 -10.26 -5.54 -3.21
N TYR A 56 -9.82 -6.80 -3.21
CA TYR A 56 -8.81 -7.23 -4.18
C TYR A 56 -9.42 -7.37 -5.58
N ASN A 57 -8.95 -6.59 -6.55
CA ASN A 57 -9.31 -6.68 -7.96
C ASN A 57 -8.06 -6.64 -8.85
N PRO A 58 -7.58 -7.78 -9.40
CA PRO A 58 -6.38 -7.82 -10.23
C PRO A 58 -6.58 -7.20 -11.63
N TYR A 59 -7.81 -6.86 -12.00
CA TYR A 59 -8.13 -6.25 -13.30
C TYR A 59 -8.22 -4.72 -13.26
N SER A 60 -8.08 -4.10 -12.08
CA SER A 60 -8.16 -2.64 -11.90
C SER A 60 -6.84 -1.92 -12.20
N ILE A 61 -6.05 -2.42 -13.16
CA ILE A 61 -4.74 -1.86 -13.49
C ILE A 61 -4.95 -0.57 -14.28
N SER A 62 -4.26 0.50 -13.88
CA SER A 62 -4.27 1.78 -14.59
C SER A 62 -2.87 2.11 -15.11
N GLY A 63 -2.80 2.76 -16.27
CA GLY A 63 -1.58 3.39 -16.78
C GLY A 63 -1.34 4.79 -16.22
N GLU A 64 -2.33 5.37 -15.53
CA GLU A 64 -2.24 6.70 -14.97
C GLU A 64 -1.42 6.70 -13.68
N ARG A 65 -0.46 7.63 -13.59
CA ARG A 65 0.44 7.73 -12.45
C ARG A 65 -0.35 8.04 -11.16
N GLU A 66 -1.37 8.89 -11.29
CA GLU A 66 -2.25 9.39 -10.23
C GLU A 66 -3.01 8.27 -9.53
N ALA A 67 -3.36 7.20 -10.25
CA ALA A 67 -4.04 6.03 -9.70
C ALA A 67 -3.22 5.33 -8.60
N TYR A 68 -1.90 5.55 -8.56
CA TYR A 68 -0.97 4.97 -7.60
C TYR A 68 -0.55 5.96 -6.49
N ARG A 69 -1.16 7.14 -6.42
CA ARG A 69 -0.88 8.08 -5.33
C ARG A 69 -1.66 7.68 -4.07
N ALA A 70 -1.03 7.60 -2.90
CA ALA A 70 -1.68 7.07 -1.70
C ALA A 70 -2.94 7.85 -1.30
N SER A 71 -2.96 9.17 -1.45
CA SER A 71 -4.15 10.00 -1.24
C SER A 71 -5.32 9.65 -2.17
N HIS A 72 -5.02 9.28 -3.42
CA HIS A 72 -6.03 8.78 -4.36
C HIS A 72 -6.49 7.37 -3.97
N VAL A 73 -5.56 6.47 -3.65
CA VAL A 73 -5.85 5.08 -3.25
C VAL A 73 -6.68 5.02 -1.97
N ALA A 74 -6.47 5.93 -1.01
CA ALA A 74 -7.23 6.01 0.23
C ALA A 74 -8.74 6.26 0.03
N GLN A 75 -9.13 6.72 -1.16
CA GLN A 75 -10.52 6.99 -1.54
C GLN A 75 -11.14 5.84 -2.36
N GLN A 76 -10.35 4.86 -2.77
CA GLN A 76 -10.81 3.75 -3.59
C GLN A 76 -11.44 2.64 -2.74
N ARG A 77 -12.32 1.86 -3.38
CA ARG A 77 -12.95 0.67 -2.78
C ARG A 77 -12.30 -0.63 -3.19
N GLU A 78 -11.46 -0.60 -4.21
CA GLU A 78 -10.76 -1.76 -4.73
C GLU A 78 -9.38 -1.43 -5.28
N GLY A 79 -8.57 -2.47 -5.41
CA GLY A 79 -7.24 -2.40 -6.00
C GLY A 79 -6.55 -3.76 -5.94
N PHE A 80 -5.34 -3.83 -6.48
CA PHE A 80 -4.51 -5.04 -6.42
C PHE A 80 -3.34 -4.84 -5.44
N CYS A 81 -2.32 -5.70 -5.51
CA CYS A 81 -1.21 -5.69 -4.56
C CYS A 81 -0.47 -4.35 -4.49
N VAL A 82 -0.30 -3.64 -5.61
CA VAL A 82 0.48 -2.38 -5.66
C VAL A 82 -0.25 -1.23 -4.94
N PRO A 83 -1.51 -0.86 -5.28
CA PRO A 83 -2.25 0.14 -4.52
C PRO A 83 -2.38 -0.21 -3.02
N LYS A 84 -2.61 -1.49 -2.69
CA LYS A 84 -2.64 -1.94 -1.29
C LYS A 84 -1.31 -1.68 -0.57
N ALA A 85 -0.19 -2.02 -1.19
CA ALA A 85 1.13 -1.77 -0.61
C ALA A 85 1.42 -0.28 -0.44
N ILE A 86 1.03 0.54 -1.41
CA ILE A 86 1.14 2.00 -1.37
C ILE A 86 0.36 2.58 -0.19
N LEU A 87 -0.92 2.25 -0.07
CA LEU A 87 -1.77 2.76 1.01
C LEU A 87 -1.26 2.31 2.37
N LEU A 88 -0.87 1.04 2.51
CA LEU A 88 -0.32 0.51 3.77
C LEU A 88 0.97 1.22 4.16
N ALA A 89 1.91 1.40 3.23
CA ALA A 89 3.17 2.07 3.51
C ALA A 89 2.97 3.55 3.86
N ALA A 90 2.11 4.26 3.12
CA ALA A 90 1.83 5.68 3.40
C ALA A 90 1.11 5.87 4.74
N ALA A 91 0.13 5.03 5.05
CA ALA A 91 -0.58 5.09 6.33
C ALA A 91 0.31 4.70 7.52
N ALA A 92 1.23 3.75 7.33
CA ALA A 92 2.26 3.42 8.34
C ALA A 92 3.16 4.63 8.63
N ARG A 93 3.63 5.33 7.58
CA ARG A 93 4.41 6.57 7.73
C ARG A 93 3.64 7.64 8.48
N ALA A 94 2.36 7.85 8.14
CA ALA A 94 1.48 8.79 8.83
C ALA A 94 1.28 8.44 10.31
N ALA A 95 1.29 7.15 10.66
CA ALA A 95 1.22 6.66 12.04
C ALA A 95 2.57 6.66 12.78
N GLY A 96 3.64 7.18 12.17
CA GLY A 96 4.98 7.25 12.75
C GLY A 96 5.79 5.95 12.66
N ILE A 97 5.39 5.01 11.79
CA ILE A 97 6.06 3.73 11.58
C ILE A 97 6.89 3.83 10.29
N PRO A 98 8.24 3.71 10.36
CA PRO A 98 9.07 3.71 9.16
C PRO A 98 8.68 2.56 8.22
N ALA A 99 8.34 2.90 6.97
CA ALA A 99 7.88 1.92 5.99
C ALA A 99 8.41 2.23 4.59
N ARG A 100 8.63 1.19 3.77
CA ARG A 100 9.04 1.31 2.37
C ARG A 100 8.39 0.22 1.53
N LEU A 101 8.25 0.48 0.23
CA LEU A 101 7.80 -0.52 -0.72
C LEU A 101 8.91 -1.52 -1.02
N ARG A 102 8.52 -2.77 -1.25
CA ARG A 102 9.39 -3.81 -1.79
C ARG A 102 8.63 -4.55 -2.87
N PHE A 103 9.26 -4.62 -4.04
CA PHE A 103 8.75 -5.37 -5.18
C PHE A 103 9.49 -6.71 -5.27
N ALA A 104 8.78 -7.73 -5.74
CA ALA A 104 9.30 -9.06 -5.96
C ALA A 104 8.45 -9.75 -7.02
N ASP A 105 9.10 -10.56 -7.84
CA ASP A 105 8.41 -11.41 -8.80
C ASP A 105 7.66 -12.51 -8.03
N VAL A 106 6.38 -12.68 -8.33
CA VAL A 106 5.54 -13.68 -7.65
C VAL A 106 5.03 -14.69 -8.65
N ARG A 107 5.33 -15.97 -8.40
CA ARG A 107 4.66 -17.06 -9.12
C ARG A 107 3.31 -17.37 -8.47
N ASN A 108 2.22 -17.07 -9.17
CA ASN A 108 0.88 -17.33 -8.67
C ASN A 108 0.40 -18.71 -9.09
N HIS A 109 0.57 -19.68 -8.18
CA HIS A 109 0.09 -21.05 -8.36
C HIS A 109 -1.44 -21.21 -8.22
N LEU A 110 -2.13 -20.16 -7.77
CA LEU A 110 -3.56 -20.15 -7.47
C LEU A 110 -4.33 -19.17 -8.37
N ALA A 111 -3.72 -18.66 -9.45
CA ALA A 111 -4.38 -17.77 -10.39
C ALA A 111 -5.48 -18.50 -11.15
N SER A 112 -6.62 -17.83 -11.36
CA SER A 112 -7.69 -18.38 -12.20
C SER A 112 -7.23 -18.50 -13.65
N PRO A 113 -7.80 -19.42 -14.45
CA PRO A 113 -7.48 -19.54 -15.88
C PRO A 113 -7.65 -18.21 -16.64
N GLN A 114 -8.73 -17.48 -16.34
CA GLN A 114 -9.02 -16.16 -16.94
C GLN A 114 -7.92 -15.13 -16.64
N LEU A 115 -7.41 -15.12 -15.41
CA LEU A 115 -6.34 -14.22 -15.01
C LEU A 115 -5.01 -14.60 -15.69
N LEU A 116 -4.72 -15.90 -15.80
CA LEU A 116 -3.53 -16.39 -16.49
C LEU A 116 -3.56 -16.07 -17.99
N GLU A 117 -4.72 -16.21 -18.64
CA GLU A 117 -4.91 -15.84 -20.04
C GLU A 117 -4.71 -14.33 -20.24
N THR A 118 -5.28 -13.51 -19.35
CA THR A 118 -5.12 -12.05 -19.40
C THR A 118 -3.67 -11.61 -19.20
N MET A 119 -2.96 -12.25 -18.26
CA MET A 119 -1.57 -11.89 -17.92
C MET A 119 -0.54 -12.53 -18.87
N GLY A 120 -0.91 -13.59 -19.59
CA GLY A 120 -0.02 -14.36 -20.46
C GLY A 120 1.05 -15.18 -19.72
N THR A 121 1.07 -15.16 -18.39
CA THR A 121 2.05 -15.84 -17.55
C THR A 121 1.49 -16.09 -16.14
N ASN A 122 2.08 -17.05 -15.42
CA ASN A 122 1.84 -17.26 -13.98
C ASN A 122 2.90 -16.59 -13.09
N VAL A 123 3.84 -15.84 -13.67
CA VAL A 123 4.83 -15.02 -12.97
C VAL A 123 4.43 -13.56 -13.11
N PHE A 124 4.04 -12.93 -12.01
CA PHE A 124 3.63 -11.52 -11.98
C PHE A 124 4.83 -10.66 -11.60
N VAL A 125 5.13 -9.68 -12.45
CA VAL A 125 6.29 -8.78 -12.39
C VAL A 125 5.87 -7.33 -12.26
#